data_AF-A0A9P9RK78-F1
#
_entry.id   AF-A0A9P9RK78-F1
#
_cell.length_a   1.000
_cell.length_b   1.000
_cell.length_c   1.000
_cell.angle_alpha   90.00
_cell.angle_beta   90.00
_cell.angle_gamma   90.00
#
_symmetry.space_group_name_H-M   'P 1'
#
loop_
_entity.id
_entity.type
_entity.pdbx_description
1 polymer ?
#
loop_
_entity_poly.entity_id
_entity_poly.type
_entity_poly.pdbx_seq_one_letter_code
_entity_poly.pdbx_strand_id
1 'polypeptide(L)'
;SPKPYEDVLTTLYTSIGSPDAASEWPKMLTAISHASDARAEFTNTIKSLVGPHGFMIFHEFNHGAWLPLFGTGEGLKSKRIILGNPLIAITMLKHDINAGLFVPVEIFVLEKIEGTEIIYDLPSGLIAGLNRDPELVKAAEILDAKLAALL
;
A
#
# COMPACT_ATOMS: atom_id res chain seq x y z
N SER A 1 4.33 15.87 19.60
CA SER A 1 5.40 14.98 20.09
C SER A 1 5.56 13.81 19.15
N PRO A 2 6.78 13.27 18.96
CA PRO A 2 6.99 12.07 18.18
C PRO A 2 6.12 10.92 18.72
N LYS A 3 5.47 10.17 17.83
CA LYS A 3 4.63 9.02 18.23
C LYS A 3 5.48 7.76 18.37
N PRO A 4 5.20 6.89 19.34
CA PRO A 4 5.79 5.56 19.43
C PRO A 4 5.46 4.68 18.21
N TYR A 5 6.34 3.73 17.91
CA TYR A 5 6.22 2.85 16.75
C TYR A 5 4.90 2.04 16.72
N GLU A 6 4.50 1.48 17.86
CA GLU A 6 3.27 0.69 17.95
C GLU A 6 2.01 1.55 17.76
N ASP A 7 2.03 2.81 18.22
CA ASP A 7 0.93 3.75 18.05
C ASP A 7 0.78 4.16 16.58
N VAL A 8 1.91 4.36 15.89
CA VAL A 8 1.93 4.64 14.44
C VAL A 8 1.38 3.44 13.66
N LEU A 9 1.86 2.23 13.92
CA LEU A 9 1.34 1.03 13.25
C LEU A 9 -0.15 0.82 13.51
N THR A 10 -0.60 0.99 14.75
CA THR A 10 -2.03 0.88 15.11
C THR A 10 -2.88 1.89 14.34
N THR A 11 -2.39 3.13 14.21
CA THR A 11 -3.06 4.20 13.45
C THR A 11 -3.14 3.83 11.96
N LEU A 12 -2.05 3.31 11.38
CA LEU A 12 -1.99 2.87 10.00
C LEU A 12 -2.97 1.71 9.74
N TYR A 13 -2.99 0.68 10.59
CA TYR A 13 -3.91 -0.45 10.44
C TYR A 13 -5.37 -0.07 10.58
N THR A 14 -5.69 0.88 11.48
CA THR A 14 -7.05 1.42 11.58
C THR A 14 -7.45 2.18 10.32
N SER A 15 -6.49 2.84 9.67
CA SER A 15 -6.73 3.71 8.50
C SER A 15 -6.74 2.97 7.16
N ILE A 16 -5.94 1.91 7.04
CA ILE A 16 -5.75 1.11 5.81
C ILE A 16 -6.56 -0.19 5.87
N GLY A 17 -6.72 -0.80 7.05
CA GLY A 17 -7.29 -2.13 7.23
C GLY A 17 -6.27 -3.16 7.71
N SER A 18 -6.75 -4.37 8.02
CA SER A 18 -5.93 -5.44 8.59
C SER A 18 -5.08 -6.15 7.51
N PRO A 19 -3.83 -6.55 7.82
CA PRO A 19 -3.04 -7.43 6.97
C PRO A 19 -3.65 -8.82 6.78
N ASP A 20 -4.64 -9.24 7.59
CA ASP A 20 -5.31 -10.54 7.45
C ASP A 20 -5.99 -10.71 6.08
N ALA A 21 -6.48 -9.62 5.48
CA ALA A 21 -7.09 -9.65 4.16
C ALA A 21 -6.09 -10.05 3.06
N ALA A 22 -4.79 -9.79 3.26
CA ALA A 22 -3.75 -10.08 2.28
C ALA A 22 -3.57 -11.60 2.06
N SER A 23 -3.69 -12.41 3.12
CA SER A 23 -3.48 -13.86 3.02
C SER A 23 -4.62 -14.57 2.29
N GLU A 24 -5.84 -14.03 2.40
CA GLU A 24 -7.04 -14.58 1.75
C GLU A 24 -7.25 -14.02 0.34
N TRP A 25 -6.55 -12.95 -0.03
CA TRP A 25 -6.69 -12.28 -1.33
C TRP A 25 -6.61 -13.23 -2.55
N PRO A 26 -5.65 -14.17 -2.66
CA PRO A 26 -5.59 -15.09 -3.80
C PRO A 26 -6.83 -16.01 -3.90
N LYS A 27 -7.37 -16.45 -2.76
CA LYS A 27 -8.58 -17.29 -2.73
C LYS A 27 -9.80 -16.48 -3.13
N MET A 28 -9.91 -15.24 -2.65
CA MET A 28 -10.98 -14.31 -3.04
C MET A 28 -10.96 -14.06 -4.55
N LEU A 29 -9.81 -13.75 -5.14
CA LEU A 29 -9.67 -13.56 -6.59
C LEU A 29 -10.10 -14.78 -7.40
N THR A 30 -9.71 -15.98 -6.94
CA THR A 30 -10.12 -17.22 -7.60
C THR A 30 -11.64 -17.37 -7.57
N ALA A 31 -12.28 -17.16 -6.42
CA ALA A 31 -13.74 -17.22 -6.28
C ALA A 31 -14.46 -16.18 -7.16
N ILE A 32 -13.97 -14.93 -7.16
CA ILE A 32 -14.50 -13.83 -7.98
C ILE A 32 -14.44 -14.18 -9.48
N SER A 33 -13.35 -14.81 -9.93
CA SER A 33 -13.17 -15.17 -11.35
C SER A 33 -14.18 -16.18 -11.87
N HIS A 34 -14.83 -16.92 -10.97
CA HIS A 34 -15.88 -17.89 -11.28
C HIS A 34 -17.30 -17.33 -11.11
N ALA A 35 -17.45 -16.09 -10.65
CA ALA A 35 -18.76 -15.45 -10.49
C ALA A 35 -19.39 -15.12 -11.85
N SER A 36 -20.72 -15.12 -11.92
CA SER A 36 -21.47 -14.77 -13.13
C SER A 36 -21.24 -13.31 -13.57
N ASP A 37 -21.02 -12.40 -12.62
CA ASP A 37 -20.55 -11.03 -12.85
C ASP A 37 -19.28 -10.75 -12.04
N ALA A 38 -18.17 -11.32 -12.51
CA ALA A 38 -16.86 -11.17 -11.87
C ALA A 38 -16.43 -9.71 -11.66
N ARG A 39 -16.84 -8.78 -12.54
CA ARG A 39 -16.47 -7.37 -12.43
C ARG A 39 -17.24 -6.67 -11.31
N ALA A 40 -18.55 -6.90 -11.22
CA ALA A 40 -19.34 -6.35 -10.13
C ALA A 40 -18.89 -6.95 -8.78
N GLU A 41 -18.67 -8.26 -8.75
CA GLU A 41 -18.20 -8.96 -7.56
C GLU A 41 -16.84 -8.41 -7.11
N PHE A 42 -15.86 -8.32 -8.01
CA PHE A 42 -14.55 -7.71 -7.73
C PHE A 42 -14.69 -6.31 -7.14
N THR A 43 -15.52 -5.47 -7.76
CA THR A 43 -15.72 -4.08 -7.32
C THR A 43 -16.31 -4.01 -5.91
N ASN A 44 -17.29 -4.87 -5.61
CA ASN A 44 -17.92 -4.93 -4.29
C ASN A 44 -16.95 -5.49 -3.23
N THR A 45 -16.21 -6.54 -3.55
CA THR A 45 -15.18 -7.08 -2.66
C THR A 45 -14.15 -6.03 -2.30
N ILE A 46 -13.60 -5.30 -3.28
CA ILE A 46 -12.64 -4.23 -2.99
C ILE A 46 -13.25 -3.17 -2.08
N LYS A 47 -14.48 -2.72 -2.35
CA LYS A 47 -15.17 -1.74 -1.51
C LYS A 47 -15.35 -2.21 -0.06
N SER A 48 -15.51 -3.51 0.17
CA SER A 48 -15.59 -4.06 1.54
C SER A 48 -14.24 -4.24 2.23
N LEU A 49 -13.15 -4.35 1.48
CA LEU A 49 -11.81 -4.61 2.02
C LEU A 49 -11.02 -3.34 2.30
N VAL A 50 -11.28 -2.26 1.56
CA VAL A 50 -10.57 -1.01 1.78
C VAL A 50 -10.96 -0.36 3.11
N GLY A 51 -9.96 0.08 3.86
CA GLY A 51 -10.13 0.84 5.09
C GLY A 51 -10.63 2.28 4.85
N PRO A 52 -10.77 3.07 5.93
CA PRO A 52 -11.32 4.43 5.88
C PRO A 52 -10.65 5.37 4.87
N HIS A 53 -9.35 5.21 4.61
CA HIS A 53 -8.62 6.04 3.64
C HIS A 53 -8.65 5.49 2.21
N GLY A 54 -9.40 4.41 1.98
CA GLY A 54 -9.62 3.83 0.65
C GLY A 54 -8.45 2.98 0.15
N PHE A 55 -7.59 2.50 1.04
CA PHE A 55 -6.52 1.53 0.76
C PHE A 55 -6.80 0.21 1.47
N MET A 56 -6.11 -0.85 1.08
CA MET A 56 -6.00 -2.12 1.80
C MET A 56 -4.53 -2.58 1.80
N ILE A 57 -4.18 -3.45 2.74
CA ILE A 57 -2.82 -4.03 2.83
C ILE A 57 -2.75 -5.28 1.94
N PHE A 58 -1.68 -5.37 1.14
CA PHE A 58 -1.37 -6.51 0.28
C PHE A 58 -0.22 -7.36 0.83
N HIS A 59 0.71 -6.77 1.56
CA HIS A 59 1.82 -7.51 2.18
C HIS A 59 2.56 -6.69 3.23
N GLU A 60 3.32 -7.36 4.08
CA GLU A 60 4.26 -6.72 5.00
C GLU A 60 5.60 -7.46 5.00
N PHE A 61 6.70 -6.70 5.09
CA PHE A 61 8.03 -7.24 5.34
C PHE A 61 8.55 -6.70 6.67
N ASN A 62 8.73 -7.58 7.66
CA ASN A 62 9.29 -7.23 8.96
C ASN A 62 10.81 -7.35 8.92
N HIS A 63 11.48 -6.27 8.54
CA HIS A 63 12.95 -6.22 8.49
C HIS A 63 13.56 -6.26 9.91
N GLY A 64 12.91 -5.62 10.88
CA GLY A 64 13.37 -5.61 12.28
C GLY A 64 13.47 -6.99 12.91
N ALA A 65 12.75 -7.99 12.39
CA ALA A 65 12.82 -9.36 12.89
C ALA A 65 14.16 -10.07 12.60
N TRP A 66 14.91 -9.65 11.58
CA TRP A 66 16.10 -10.38 11.12
C TRP A 66 17.36 -9.53 11.00
N LEU A 67 17.26 -8.20 10.85
CA LEU A 67 18.44 -7.32 10.80
C LEU A 67 19.40 -7.49 12.01
N PRO A 68 18.92 -7.71 13.25
CA PRO A 68 19.81 -7.94 14.39
C PRO A 68 20.69 -9.19 14.27
N LEU A 69 20.27 -10.21 13.49
CA LEU A 69 21.07 -11.41 13.25
C LEU A 69 22.37 -11.10 12.50
N PHE A 70 22.42 -9.95 11.82
CA PHE A 70 23.57 -9.45 11.08
C PHE A 70 24.19 -8.20 11.73
N GLY A 71 23.86 -7.92 13.00
CA GLY A 71 24.37 -6.74 13.70
C GLY A 71 23.95 -5.41 13.07
N THR A 72 22.83 -5.40 12.33
CA THR A 72 22.32 -4.23 11.61
C THR A 72 21.01 -3.74 12.25
N GLY A 73 20.70 -2.46 12.10
CA GLY A 73 19.41 -1.89 12.50
C GLY A 73 19.29 -1.52 13.97
N GLU A 74 20.37 -1.62 14.77
CA GLU A 74 20.46 -1.07 16.14
C GLU A 74 19.38 -1.57 17.14
N GLY A 75 18.71 -2.67 16.82
CA GLY A 75 17.57 -3.17 17.60
C GLY A 75 16.27 -2.36 17.39
N LEU A 76 16.27 -1.42 16.45
CA LEU A 76 15.11 -0.62 16.07
C LEU A 76 14.16 -1.43 15.17
N LYS A 77 12.86 -1.25 15.39
CA LYS A 77 11.81 -1.87 14.56
C LYS A 77 11.76 -1.22 13.19
N SER A 78 11.58 -2.06 12.17
CA SER A 78 11.46 -1.63 10.79
C SER A 78 10.53 -2.54 10.01
N LYS A 79 9.53 -1.96 9.35
CA LYS A 79 8.53 -2.70 8.59
C LYS A 79 8.21 -1.98 7.28
N ARG A 80 8.26 -2.72 6.17
CA ARG A 80 7.72 -2.28 4.88
C ARG A 80 6.28 -2.78 4.76
N ILE A 81 5.36 -1.89 4.40
CA ILE A 81 3.95 -2.21 4.20
C ILE A 81 3.63 -1.93 2.73
N ILE A 82 3.14 -2.95 2.03
CA ILE A 82 2.63 -2.84 0.66
C ILE A 82 1.13 -2.62 0.73
N LEU A 83 0.65 -1.50 0.19
CA LEU A 83 -0.73 -1.05 0.33
C LEU A 83 -1.25 -0.45 -0.97
N GLY A 84 -2.55 -0.57 -1.22
CA GLY A 84 -3.12 -0.07 -2.46
C GLY A 84 -4.63 -0.20 -2.54
N ASN A 85 -5.16 0.21 -3.68
CA ASN A 85 -6.55 -0.01 -4.04
C ASN A 85 -6.60 -0.44 -5.50
N PRO A 86 -6.99 -1.67 -5.82
CA PRO A 86 -7.03 -2.14 -7.21
C PRO A 86 -7.95 -1.32 -8.13
N LEU A 87 -8.99 -0.69 -7.60
CA LEU A 87 -9.87 0.19 -8.36
C LEU A 87 -9.22 1.54 -8.70
N ILE A 88 -8.20 1.95 -7.93
CA ILE A 88 -7.33 3.07 -8.29
C ILE A 88 -6.23 2.57 -9.22
N ALA A 89 -5.58 1.44 -8.91
CA ALA A 89 -4.51 0.85 -9.71
C ALA A 89 -4.90 0.68 -11.18
N ILE A 90 -6.11 0.19 -11.45
CA ILE A 90 -6.60 -0.04 -12.80
C ILE A 90 -6.76 1.25 -13.63
N THR A 91 -6.85 2.42 -12.98
CA THR A 91 -6.89 3.72 -13.68
C THR A 91 -5.53 4.12 -14.25
N MET A 92 -4.43 3.55 -13.74
CA MET A 92 -3.08 3.75 -14.29
C MET A 92 -2.69 2.59 -15.21
N LEU A 93 -2.95 1.34 -14.79
CA LEU A 93 -2.59 0.13 -15.54
C LEU A 93 -3.24 0.04 -16.93
N LYS A 94 -4.37 0.73 -17.14
CA LYS A 94 -5.02 0.84 -18.45
C LYS A 94 -4.27 1.75 -19.42
N HIS A 95 -3.49 2.70 -18.92
CA HIS A 95 -2.67 3.62 -19.72
C HIS A 95 -1.26 3.06 -19.91
N ASP A 96 -0.69 2.49 -18.85
CA ASP A 96 0.62 1.85 -18.89
C ASP A 96 0.65 0.63 -17.98
N ILE A 97 0.77 -0.55 -18.58
CA ILE A 97 0.87 -1.81 -17.84
C ILE A 97 2.14 -1.87 -16.98
N ASN A 98 3.20 -1.14 -17.36
CA ASN A 98 4.45 -1.08 -16.59
C ASN A 98 4.27 -0.35 -15.25
N ALA A 99 3.19 0.43 -15.07
CA ALA A 99 2.84 0.99 -13.77
C ALA A 99 2.68 -0.10 -12.69
N GLY A 100 2.45 -1.36 -13.09
CA GLY A 100 2.41 -2.52 -12.18
C GLY A 100 3.71 -2.80 -11.42
N LEU A 101 4.84 -2.20 -11.83
CA LEU A 101 6.06 -2.20 -11.02
C LEU A 101 5.94 -1.35 -9.75
N PHE A 102 5.02 -0.37 -9.75
CA PHE A 102 4.90 0.68 -8.73
C PHE A 102 3.51 0.76 -8.09
N VAL A 103 2.56 -0.08 -8.52
CA VAL A 103 1.26 -0.27 -7.86
C VAL A 103 1.05 -1.74 -7.51
N PRO A 104 0.65 -2.08 -6.27
CA PRO A 104 0.39 -1.21 -5.11
C PRO A 104 1.62 -0.40 -4.65
N VAL A 105 1.40 0.68 -3.90
CA VAL A 105 2.46 1.54 -3.36
C VAL A 105 3.04 0.90 -2.09
N GLU A 106 4.07 1.54 -1.54
CA GLU A 106 4.73 1.09 -0.33
C GLU A 106 5.10 2.22 0.62
N ILE A 107 5.09 1.90 1.90
CA ILE A 107 5.63 2.73 2.97
C ILE A 107 6.60 1.92 3.82
N PHE A 108 7.61 2.58 4.35
CA PHE A 108 8.56 2.01 5.29
C PHE A 108 8.45 2.72 6.63
N VAL A 109 8.01 1.98 7.64
CA VAL A 109 7.83 2.46 9.02
C VAL A 109 9.10 2.09 9.78
N LEU A 110 9.80 3.10 10.29
CA LEU A 110 11.10 2.95 10.92
C LEU A 110 11.08 3.59 12.31
N GLU A 111 11.35 2.79 13.34
CA GLU A 111 11.58 3.28 14.69
C GLU A 111 12.87 4.11 14.74
N LYS A 112 12.86 5.19 15.50
CA LYS A 112 14.00 6.07 15.75
C LYS A 112 14.19 6.25 17.25
N ILE A 113 15.34 6.77 17.65
CA ILE A 113 15.61 7.15 19.05
C ILE A 113 14.49 8.07 19.58
N GLU A 114 14.01 8.99 18.74
CA GLU A 114 12.92 9.91 19.07
C GLU A 114 11.68 9.67 18.19
N GLY A 115 10.99 8.55 18.43
CA GLY A 115 9.69 8.25 17.84
C GLY A 115 9.75 7.36 16.61
N THR A 116 9.06 7.75 15.53
CA THR A 116 8.89 6.90 14.34
C THR A 116 8.81 7.76 13.10
N GLU A 117 9.49 7.31 12.05
CA GLU A 117 9.51 7.92 10.73
C GLU A 117 8.76 7.01 9.74
N ILE A 118 7.97 7.62 8.85
CA ILE A 118 7.39 6.93 7.71
C ILE A 118 8.05 7.47 6.45
N ILE A 119 8.65 6.58 5.68
CA ILE A 119 9.34 6.87 4.43
C ILE A 119 8.51 6.28 3.29
N TYR A 120 8.34 7.03 2.21
CA TYR A 120 7.58 6.59 1.03
C TYR A 120 8.08 7.30 -0.22
N ASP A 121 7.93 6.64 -1.36
CA ASP A 121 8.18 7.25 -2.67
C ASP A 121 6.93 8.00 -3.14
N LEU A 122 7.12 9.11 -3.85
CA LEU A 122 6.02 9.81 -4.53
C LEU A 122 5.52 8.97 -5.70
N PRO A 123 4.26 8.45 -5.67
CA PRO A 123 3.77 7.53 -6.70
C PRO A 123 3.89 8.05 -8.13
N SER A 124 3.52 9.30 -8.39
CA SER A 124 3.61 9.92 -9.72
C SER A 124 5.02 9.97 -10.28
N GLY A 125 6.03 10.17 -9.44
CA GLY A 125 7.43 10.16 -9.84
C GLY A 125 7.87 8.81 -10.41
N LEU A 126 7.41 7.72 -9.80
CA LEU A 126 7.71 6.36 -10.25
C LEU A 126 6.84 5.92 -11.43
N ILE A 127 5.54 6.22 -11.40
CA ILE A 127 4.56 5.72 -12.36
C ILE A 127 4.60 6.52 -13.68
N ALA A 128 4.67 7.84 -13.60
CA ALA A 128 4.50 8.74 -14.75
C ALA A 128 5.73 9.61 -15.02
N GLY A 129 6.82 9.43 -14.28
CA GLY A 129 8.03 10.25 -14.44
C GLY A 129 8.64 10.17 -15.84
N LEU A 130 8.58 8.98 -16.47
CA LEU A 130 9.06 8.74 -17.84
C LEU A 130 7.91 8.78 -18.87
N ASN A 131 6.73 8.28 -18.50
CA ASN A 131 5.54 8.23 -19.35
C ASN A 131 4.59 9.38 -19.00
N ARG A 132 4.58 10.42 -19.86
CA ARG A 132 3.80 11.65 -19.66
C ARG A 132 2.43 11.64 -20.33
N ASP A 133 1.80 10.46 -20.47
CA ASP A 133 0.37 10.40 -20.81
C ASP A 133 -0.40 11.24 -19.78
N PRO A 134 -1.15 12.29 -20.21
CA PRO A 134 -1.87 13.17 -19.30
C PRO A 134 -2.84 12.45 -18.35
N GLU A 135 -3.49 11.38 -18.81
CA GLU A 135 -4.43 10.63 -17.99
C GLU A 135 -3.70 9.74 -16.98
N LEU A 136 -2.55 9.18 -17.34
CA LEU A 136 -1.68 8.45 -16.41
C LEU A 136 -1.13 9.37 -15.32
N VAL A 137 -0.61 10.54 -15.71
CA VAL A 137 -0.09 11.57 -14.78
C VAL A 137 -1.18 11.96 -13.79
N LYS A 138 -2.37 12.33 -14.29
CA LYS A 138 -3.49 12.72 -13.46
C LYS A 138 -3.93 11.61 -12.50
N ALA A 139 -3.98 10.36 -12.97
CA ALA A 139 -4.33 9.21 -12.12
C ALA A 139 -3.28 8.99 -11.01
N ALA A 140 -1.99 9.17 -11.34
CA ALA A 140 -0.91 9.03 -10.37
C ALA A 140 -0.87 10.20 -9.36
N GLU A 141 -1.15 11.44 -9.78
CA GLU A 141 -1.27 12.60 -8.87
C GLU A 141 -2.45 12.45 -7.88
N ILE A 142 -3.55 11.84 -8.32
CA ILE A 142 -4.67 11.49 -7.42
C ILE A 142 -4.21 10.46 -6.37
N LEU A 143 -3.35 9.51 -6.76
CA LEU A 143 -2.76 8.55 -5.85
C LEU A 143 -1.79 9.22 -4.87
N ASP A 144 -0.96 10.18 -5.32
CA ASP A 144 -0.10 10.98 -4.45
C ASP A 144 -0.91 11.66 -3.34
N ALA A 145 -1.97 12.38 -3.73
CA ALA A 145 -2.82 13.10 -2.78
C ALA A 145 -3.50 12.16 -1.77
N LYS A 146 -3.90 10.97 -2.22
CA LYS A 146 -4.50 9.95 -1.33
C LYS A 146 -3.49 9.37 -0.35
N LEU A 147 -2.28 9.06 -0.81
CA LEU A 147 -1.22 8.54 0.05
C LEU A 147 -0.79 9.61 1.07
N ALA A 148 -0.63 10.86 0.63
CA ALA A 148 -0.31 11.99 1.51
C ALA A 148 -1.41 12.26 2.56
N ALA A 149 -2.68 12.04 2.22
CA ALA A 149 -3.78 12.19 3.18
C ALA A 149 -3.85 11.08 4.24
N LEU A 150 -3.24 9.91 3.97
CA LEU A 150 -3.15 8.80 4.91
C LEU A 150 -2.02 8.98 5.94
N LEU A 151 -0.93 9.63 5.55
CA LEU A 151 0.32 9.76 6.31
C LEU A 151 0.37 11.02 7.18
#